data_AF-A0A5C4V9S6-F1
#
_entry.id   AF-A0A5C4V9S6-F1
#
_cell.length_a   1.000
_cell.length_b   1.000
_cell.length_c   1.000
_cell.angle_alpha   90.00
_cell.angle_beta   90.00
_cell.angle_gamma   90.00
#
_symmetry.space_group_name_H-M   'P 1'
#
loop_
_entity.id
_entity.type
_entity.pdbx_description
1 polymer ?
#
loop_
_entity_poly.entity_id
_entity_poly.type
_entity_poly.pdbx_seq_one_letter_code
_entity_poly.pdbx_strand_id
1 'polypeptide(L)'
;MQSIPVDTTRLGVLRCAVGPEPKLADYERGEVKKDRDGNTVYTVAVMVRQDGRRVSVIEVAVPGEPKGLAEGTEVRITGLEAFAWAMGDRHGVSFRASAITPVPAKGTGGGA
;
A
#
# COMPACT_ATOMS: atom_id res chain seq x y z
N MET A 1 -14.45 14.60 2.87
CA MET A 1 -13.62 13.57 3.54
C MET A 1 -12.20 14.06 3.55
N GLN A 2 -11.62 14.32 4.72
CA GLN A 2 -10.27 14.89 4.82
C GLN A 2 -9.23 13.78 4.57
N SER A 3 -8.26 14.02 3.68
CA SER A 3 -7.05 13.19 3.61
C SER A 3 -6.11 13.59 4.74
N ILE A 4 -5.46 12.60 5.35
CA ILE A 4 -4.39 12.80 6.33
C ILE A 4 -3.09 12.36 5.67
N PRO A 5 -2.20 13.28 5.28
CA PRO A 5 -0.87 12.93 4.78
C PRO A 5 -0.11 12.14 5.83
N VAL A 6 0.50 11.02 5.43
CA VAL A 6 1.29 10.17 6.32
C VAL A 6 2.76 10.34 6.01
N ASP A 7 3.53 10.75 7.01
CA ASP A 7 4.98 10.85 6.91
C ASP A 7 5.62 9.44 6.93
N THR A 8 5.98 8.95 5.74
CA THR A 8 6.57 7.62 5.56
C THR A 8 7.99 7.51 6.10
N THR A 9 8.68 8.63 6.34
CA THR A 9 10.06 8.62 6.87
C THR A 9 10.13 8.14 8.32
N ARG A 10 9.00 8.18 9.04
CA ARG A 10 8.87 7.79 10.45
C ARG A 10 8.31 6.38 10.65
N LEU A 11 7.96 5.68 9.57
CA LEU A 11 7.29 4.37 9.62
C LEU A 11 8.26 3.18 9.74
N GLY A 12 9.56 3.42 9.72
CA GLY A 12 10.59 2.38 9.74
C GLY A 12 10.65 1.59 8.43
N VAL A 13 11.04 0.31 8.50
CA VAL A 13 11.14 -0.56 7.32
C VAL A 13 9.75 -1.03 6.91
N LEU A 14 9.39 -0.79 5.65
CA LEU A 14 8.14 -1.24 5.04
C LEU A 14 8.40 -2.47 4.18
N ARG A 15 7.55 -3.49 4.28
CA ARG A 15 7.65 -4.70 3.46
C ARG A 15 6.33 -5.07 2.82
N CYS A 16 6.39 -5.57 1.59
CA CYS A 16 5.24 -6.17 0.93
C CYS A 16 4.80 -7.43 1.68
N ALA A 17 3.58 -7.46 2.20
CA ALA A 17 2.95 -8.66 2.77
C ALA A 17 2.24 -9.49 1.71
N VAL A 18 1.49 -8.82 0.83
CA VAL A 18 0.78 -9.43 -0.30
C VAL A 18 1.02 -8.54 -1.50
N GLY A 19 1.34 -9.16 -2.64
CA GLY A 19 1.60 -8.45 -3.89
C GLY A 19 0.38 -7.66 -4.41
N PRO A 20 0.53 -6.95 -5.54
CA PRO A 20 -0.56 -6.16 -6.10
C PRO A 20 -1.71 -7.02 -6.62
N GLU A 21 -2.90 -6.73 -6.13
CA GLU A 21 -4.14 -7.37 -6.57
C GLU A 21 -5.13 -6.31 -7.09
N PRO A 22 -5.83 -6.53 -8.22
CA PRO A 22 -6.87 -5.62 -8.68
C PRO A 22 -7.91 -5.40 -7.59
N LYS A 23 -8.11 -4.16 -7.18
CA LYS A 23 -9.11 -3.83 -6.17
C LYS A 23 -10.49 -3.95 -6.79
N LEU A 24 -11.40 -4.70 -6.16
CA LEU A 24 -12.78 -4.81 -6.63
C LEU A 24 -13.61 -3.63 -6.12
N ALA A 25 -14.43 -3.05 -7.00
CA ALA A 25 -15.49 -2.11 -6.66
C ALA A 25 -16.76 -2.86 -6.23
N ASP A 26 -17.02 -4.01 -6.86
CA ASP A 26 -18.13 -4.90 -6.56
C ASP A 26 -17.61 -6.34 -6.48
N TYR A 27 -17.72 -6.95 -5.30
CA TYR A 27 -17.25 -8.31 -5.04
C TYR A 27 -18.16 -9.38 -5.65
N GLU A 28 -19.46 -9.11 -5.84
CA GLU A 28 -20.41 -10.06 -6.43
C GLU A 28 -20.23 -10.15 -7.94
N ARG A 29 -19.95 -9.01 -8.59
CA ARG A 29 -19.76 -8.93 -10.04
C ARG A 29 -18.32 -9.10 -10.48
N GLY A 30 -17.36 -9.03 -9.56
CA GLY A 30 -15.93 -9.00 -9.88
C GLY A 30 -15.52 -7.73 -10.65
N GLU A 31 -16.26 -6.64 -10.49
CA GLU A 31 -15.98 -5.39 -11.19
C GLU A 31 -14.73 -4.74 -10.60
N VAL A 32 -13.71 -4.54 -11.44
CA VAL A 32 -12.45 -3.92 -11.04
C VAL A 32 -12.63 -2.42 -10.85
N LYS A 33 -12.19 -1.93 -9.70
CA LYS A 33 -12.20 -0.51 -9.37
C LYS A 33 -11.26 0.26 -10.31
N LYS A 34 -11.80 1.33 -10.88
CA LYS A 34 -11.04 2.32 -11.64
C LYS A 34 -10.98 3.66 -10.89
N ASP A 35 -9.89 4.39 -11.10
CA ASP A 35 -9.79 5.78 -10.66
C ASP A 35 -10.54 6.73 -11.62
N ARG A 36 -10.45 8.04 -11.36
CA ARG A 36 -11.12 9.06 -12.19
C ARG A 36 -10.54 9.17 -13.61
N ASP A 37 -9.31 8.72 -13.79
CA ASP A 37 -8.58 8.76 -15.06
C ASP A 37 -8.73 7.43 -15.84
N GLY A 38 -9.48 6.47 -15.28
CA GLY A 38 -9.77 5.17 -15.89
C GLY A 38 -8.75 4.07 -15.58
N ASN A 39 -7.71 4.37 -14.79
CA ASN A 39 -6.70 3.39 -14.42
C ASN A 39 -7.28 2.38 -13.43
N THR A 40 -6.91 1.11 -13.59
CA THR A 40 -7.20 0.10 -12.59
C THR A 40 -6.53 0.45 -11.27
N VAL A 41 -7.28 0.37 -10.17
CA VAL A 41 -6.75 0.52 -8.82
C VAL A 41 -6.33 -0.87 -8.32
N TYR A 42 -5.11 -0.96 -7.82
CA TYR A 42 -4.59 -2.15 -7.15
C TYR A 42 -4.56 -1.94 -5.65
N THR A 43 -4.67 -3.02 -4.89
CA THR A 43 -4.40 -3.06 -3.46
C THR A 43 -3.09 -3.81 -3.24
N VAL A 44 -2.23 -3.28 -2.37
CA VAL A 44 -1.02 -3.96 -1.88
C VAL A 44 -1.10 -3.99 -0.36
N ALA A 45 -0.90 -5.16 0.25
CA ALA A 45 -0.78 -5.25 1.70
C ALA A 45 0.67 -4.95 2.10
N VAL A 46 0.87 -3.98 2.99
CA VAL A 46 2.18 -3.54 3.45
C VAL A 46 2.31 -3.73 4.95
N MET A 47 3.33 -4.46 5.37
CA MET A 47 3.80 -4.50 6.74
C MET A 47 4.49 -3.19 7.10
N VAL A 48 4.03 -2.58 8.19
CA VAL A 48 4.56 -1.35 8.77
C VAL A 48 5.06 -1.66 10.18
N ARG A 49 6.31 -1.34 10.46
CA ARG A 49 6.89 -1.47 11.80
C ARG A 49 7.78 -0.28 12.12
N GLN A 50 7.21 0.66 12.85
CA GLN A 50 8.00 1.69 13.52
C GLN A 50 8.86 1.05 14.63
N ASP A 51 10.05 1.60 14.87
CA ASP A 51 10.94 1.10 15.92
C ASP A 51 10.26 1.13 17.30
N GLY A 52 10.49 0.08 18.09
CA GLY A 52 9.85 -0.13 19.39
C GLY A 52 8.33 -0.37 19.36
N ARG A 53 7.68 -0.45 18.18
CA ARG A 53 6.24 -0.69 18.05
C ARG A 53 5.91 -2.08 17.50
N ARG A 54 4.67 -2.50 17.74
CA ARG A 54 4.10 -3.71 17.13
C ARG A 54 3.99 -3.53 15.63
N VAL A 55 4.17 -4.62 14.89
CA VAL A 55 3.93 -4.64 13.45
C VAL A 55 2.43 -4.46 13.18
N SER A 56 2.10 -3.77 12.10
CA SER A 56 0.75 -3.66 11.57
C SER A 56 0.78 -3.95 10.07
N VAL A 57 -0.31 -4.50 9.53
CA VAL A 57 -0.47 -4.66 8.08
C VAL A 57 -1.55 -3.68 7.64
N ILE A 58 -1.25 -2.88 6.62
CA ILE A 58 -2.20 -1.95 6.01
C ILE A 58 -2.40 -2.29 4.55
N GLU A 59 -3.64 -2.17 4.07
CA GLU A 59 -3.96 -2.29 2.66
C GLU A 59 -3.93 -0.91 2.00
N VAL A 60 -3.04 -0.76 1.02
CA VAL A 60 -2.81 0.51 0.34
C VAL A 60 -3.35 0.43 -1.09
N ALA A 61 -4.28 1.31 -1.42
CA ALA A 61 -4.78 1.46 -2.78
C ALA A 61 -3.83 2.32 -3.63
N VAL A 62 -3.48 1.87 -4.83
CA VAL A 62 -2.58 2.55 -5.76
C VAL A 62 -3.12 2.47 -7.18
N PRO A 63 -3.16 3.59 -7.94
CA PRO A 63 -3.56 3.56 -9.34
C PRO A 63 -2.45 2.95 -10.22
N GLY A 64 -2.85 2.10 -11.16
CA GLY A 64 -1.91 1.33 -11.98
C GLY A 64 -1.24 0.19 -11.19
N GLU A 65 -0.76 -0.83 -11.91
CA GLU A 65 -0.12 -1.99 -11.30
C GLU A 65 1.33 -1.68 -10.88
N PRO A 66 1.67 -1.74 -9.59
CA PRO A 66 3.06 -1.68 -9.14
C PRO A 66 3.86 -2.84 -9.70
N LYS A 67 5.04 -2.56 -10.28
CA LYS A 67 5.91 -3.59 -10.85
C LYS A 67 7.04 -3.95 -9.88
N GLY A 68 7.44 -5.22 -9.89
CA GLY A 68 8.58 -5.72 -9.09
C GLY A 68 8.28 -5.83 -7.59
N LEU A 69 7.01 -5.89 -7.19
CA LEU A 69 6.61 -6.18 -5.80
C LEU A 69 6.34 -7.68 -5.64
N ALA A 70 7.18 -8.34 -4.82
CA ALA A 70 6.94 -9.69 -4.34
C ALA A 70 6.85 -9.68 -2.81
N GLU A 71 6.21 -10.71 -2.23
CA GLU A 71 6.13 -10.85 -0.78
C GLU A 71 7.52 -10.81 -0.13
N GLY A 72 7.61 -10.14 1.03
CA GLY A 72 8.86 -9.93 1.75
C GLY A 72 9.75 -8.80 1.21
N THR A 73 9.53 -8.32 -0.02
CA THR A 73 10.32 -7.22 -0.62
C THR A 73 10.19 -5.95 0.20
N GLU A 74 11.31 -5.27 0.47
CA GLU A 74 11.30 -3.95 1.08
C GLU A 74 10.74 -2.93 0.09
N VAL A 75 9.83 -2.06 0.54
CA VAL A 75 9.11 -1.13 -0.34
C VAL A 75 9.25 0.31 0.12
N ARG A 76 9.12 1.23 -0.83
CA ARG A 76 8.92 2.65 -0.59
C ARG A 76 7.52 3.03 -1.05
N ILE A 77 6.80 3.78 -0.22
CA ILE A 77 5.50 4.33 -0.55
C ILE A 77 5.64 5.83 -0.80
N THR A 78 5.07 6.31 -1.91
CA THR A 78 5.05 7.72 -2.31
C THR A 78 3.65 8.27 -2.21
N GLY A 79 3.48 9.43 -1.55
CA GLY A 79 2.19 10.10 -1.42
C GLY A 79 1.16 9.32 -0.59
N LEU A 80 1.60 8.70 0.51
CA LEU A 80 0.70 7.95 1.39
C LEU A 80 -0.27 8.89 2.11
N GLU A 81 -1.55 8.63 1.97
CA GLU A 81 -2.62 9.35 2.64
C GLU A 81 -3.58 8.36 3.32
N ALA A 82 -4.07 8.73 4.49
CA ALA A 82 -5.07 8.01 5.25
C ALA A 82 -6.42 8.74 5.23
N PHE A 83 -7.51 7.97 5.23
CA PHE A 83 -8.89 8.48 5.19
C PHE A 83 -9.71 7.77 6.24
N ALA A 84 -10.12 8.50 7.27
CA ALA A 84 -11.11 8.01 8.21
C ALA A 84 -12.50 8.04 7.57
N TRP A 85 -13.26 6.97 7.73
CA TRP A 85 -14.58 6.81 7.15
C TRP A 85 -15.55 6.20 8.14
N ALA A 86 -16.83 6.53 7.96
CA ALA A 86 -17.95 5.92 8.67
C ALA A 86 -19.13 5.78 7.69
N MET A 87 -19.80 4.64 7.71
CA MET A 87 -20.98 4.31 6.92
C MET A 87 -21.91 3.45 7.76
N GLY A 88 -22.98 4.06 8.29
CA GLY A 88 -23.81 3.43 9.31
C GLY A 88 -22.95 3.07 10.53
N ASP A 89 -23.02 1.81 10.98
CA ASP A 89 -22.24 1.32 12.13
C ASP A 89 -20.79 0.95 11.78
N ARG A 90 -20.44 0.89 10.49
CA ARG A 90 -19.08 0.58 10.05
C ARG A 90 -18.24 1.84 10.04
N HIS A 91 -17.03 1.74 10.54
CA HIS A 91 -16.03 2.80 10.46
C HIS A 91 -14.65 2.19 10.29
N GLY A 92 -13.70 3.00 9.82
CA GLY A 92 -12.34 2.54 9.61
C GLY A 92 -11.42 3.60 9.06
N VAL A 93 -10.20 3.17 8.75
CA VAL A 93 -9.20 3.97 8.06
C VAL A 93 -8.82 3.23 6.78
N SER A 94 -8.82 3.94 5.66
CA SER A 94 -8.32 3.43 4.39
C SER A 94 -7.06 4.19 4.00
N PHE A 95 -6.16 3.51 3.29
CA PHE A 95 -4.90 4.07 2.83
C PHE A 95 -4.87 4.12 1.31
N ARG A 96 -4.36 5.22 0.76
CA ARG A 96 -4.05 5.33 -0.67
C ARG A 96 -2.65 5.91 -0.85
N ALA A 97 -2.00 5.57 -1.95
CA ALA A 97 -0.72 6.11 -2.32
C ALA A 97 -0.68 6.42 -3.81
N SER A 98 0.25 7.29 -4.21
CA SER A 98 0.51 7.57 -5.62
C SER A 98 1.32 6.45 -6.28
N ALA A 99 2.26 5.85 -5.53
CA ALA A 99 3.08 4.73 -6.02
C ALA A 99 3.62 3.89 -4.86
N ILE A 100 3.86 2.60 -5.15
CA ILE A 100 4.62 1.69 -4.29
C ILE A 100 5.72 1.08 -5.16
N THR A 101 6.96 1.21 -4.73
CA THR A 101 8.14 0.76 -5.50
C THR A 101 9.02 -0.13 -4.64
N PRO A 102 9.63 -1.19 -5.21
CA PRO A 102 10.62 -1.96 -4.48
C PRO A 102 11.84 -1.09 -4.15
N VAL A 103 12.38 -1.25 -2.95
CA VAL A 103 13.71 -0.74 -2.61
C VAL A 103 14.71 -1.71 -3.23
N PRO A 104 15.61 -1.25 -4.12
CA PRO A 104 16.62 -2.12 -4.71
C PRO A 104 17.40 -2.80 -3.58
N ALA A 105 17.47 -4.13 -3.61
CA ALA A 105 18.34 -4.85 -2.70
C ALA A 105 19.75 -4.29 -2.87
N LYS A 106 20.31 -3.71 -1.82
CA LYS A 106 21.70 -3.25 -1.83
C LYS A 106 22.54 -4.50 -2.10
N GLY A 107 23.04 -4.64 -3.32
CA GLY A 107 23.73 -5.84 -3.76
C GLY A 107 24.79 -6.20 -2.73
N THR A 108 24.65 -7.37 -2.12
CA THR A 108 25.76 -8.01 -1.40
C THR A 108 26.80 -8.29 -2.47
N GLY A 109 27.74 -7.36 -2.65
CA GLY A 109 28.94 -7.58 -3.44
C GLY A 109 29.67 -8.74 -2.80
N GLY A 110 29.49 -9.93 -3.39
CA GLY A 110 30.27 -11.11 -3.07
C GLY A 110 31.71 -10.85 -3.48
N GLY A 111 32.50 -10.38 -2.52
CA GLY A 111 33.95 -10.40 -2.56
C GLY A 111 34.42 -11.40 -1.51
N ALA A 112 34.76 -12.61 -1.98
CA ALA A 112 35.77 -13.52 -1.45
C ALA A 112 35.87 -14.73 -2.39
#